data_AF-A0A0R0AZ43-F1
#
_entry.id   AF-A0A0R0AZ43-F1
#
_cell.length_a   1.000
_cell.length_b   1.000
_cell.length_c   1.000
_cell.angle_alpha   90.00
_cell.angle_beta   90.00
_cell.angle_gamma   90.00
#
_symmetry.space_group_name_H-M   'P 1'
#
loop_
_entity.id
_entity.type
_entity.pdbx_description
1 polymer ?
#
loop_
_entity_poly.entity_id
_entity_poly.type
_entity_poly.pdbx_seq_one_letter_code
_entity_poly.pdbx_strand_id
1 'polypeptide(L)' 'MDANQIIDALGGTFAVARLCKVKPPSVSEWRRNNEIPNARLQFLRLARPDAFEGPPAAGQGVADAA' A
#
# COMPACT_ATOMS: atom_id res chain seq x y z
N MET A 1 -1.48 -6.60 -7.14
CA MET A 1 -1.44 -6.21 -5.71
C MET A 1 -2.72 -5.47 -5.44
N ASP A 2 -3.45 -5.85 -4.39
CA ASP A 2 -4.77 -5.31 -4.09
C ASP A 2 -4.68 -3.83 -3.64
N ALA A 3 -5.59 -2.97 -4.13
CA ALA A 3 -5.56 -1.55 -3.81
C ALA A 3 -5.82 -1.29 -2.33
N ASN A 4 -6.70 -2.07 -1.69
CA ASN A 4 -6.99 -1.95 -0.26
C ASN A 4 -5.74 -2.30 0.55
N GLN A 5 -5.05 -3.39 0.22
CA GLN A 5 -3.81 -3.78 0.91
C GLN A 5 -2.73 -2.69 0.83
N ILE A 6 -2.51 -2.10 -0.35
CA ILE A 6 -1.57 -0.99 -0.53
C ILE A 6 -2.02 0.22 0.30
N ILE A 7 -3.30 0.58 0.25
CA ILE A 7 -3.82 1.74 0.99
C ILE A 7 -3.70 1.52 2.51
N ASP A 8 -3.95 0.31 3.00
CA ASP A 8 -3.76 -0.04 4.42
C ASP A 8 -2.30 0.03 4.84
N ALA A 9 -1.38 -0.52 4.05
CA ALA A 9 0.07 -0.44 4.31
C ALA A 9 0.59 1.01 4.33
N LEU A 10 -0.05 1.91 3.57
CA LEU A 10 0.25 3.33 3.53
C LEU A 10 -0.39 4.15 4.67
N GLY A 11 -1.12 3.51 5.60
CA GLY A 11 -1.76 4.16 6.75
C GLY A 11 -3.22 4.57 6.50
N GLY A 12 -3.87 4.01 5.49
CA GLY A 12 -5.29 4.15 5.22
C GLY A 12 -5.68 5.37 4.36
N THR A 13 -6.99 5.50 4.15
CA THR A 13 -7.60 6.46 3.18
C THR A 13 -7.13 7.90 3.37
N PHE A 14 -7.12 8.41 4.60
CA PHE A 14 -6.75 9.81 4.87
C PHE A 14 -5.25 10.05 4.72
N ALA A 15 -4.41 9.09 5.12
CA ALA A 15 -2.96 9.19 4.96
C ALA A 15 -2.58 9.25 3.47
N VAL A 16 -3.16 8.36 2.66
CA VAL A 16 -2.96 8.33 1.20
C VAL A 16 -3.53 9.59 0.54
N ALA A 17 -4.70 10.08 0.96
CA ALA A 17 -5.28 11.31 0.42
C ALA A 17 -4.37 12.52 0.64
N ARG A 18 -3.80 12.65 1.86
CA ARG A 18 -2.82 13.69 2.19
C ARG A 18 -1.54 13.55 1.37
N LEU A 19 -1.00 12.34 1.25
CA LEU A 19 0.23 12.06 0.50
C LEU A 19 0.07 12.40 -0.99
N CYS A 20 -1.07 12.02 -1.59
CA CYS A 20 -1.37 12.26 -3.00
C CYS A 20 -1.95 13.65 -3.29
N LYS A 21 -2.22 14.47 -2.25
CA LYS A 21 -2.92 15.76 -2.35
C LYS A 21 -4.25 15.66 -3.11
N VAL A 22 -5.07 14.67 -2.74
CA VAL A 22 -6.44 14.49 -3.25
C VAL A 22 -7.44 14.50 -2.10
N LYS A 23 -8.73 14.59 -2.41
CA LYS A 23 -9.77 14.48 -1.38
C LYS A 23 -9.91 13.01 -0.94
N PRO A 24 -10.21 12.71 0.34
CA PRO A 24 -10.44 11.35 0.82
C PRO A 24 -11.44 10.52 -0.02
N PRO A 25 -12.54 11.08 -0.56
CA PRO A 25 -13.45 10.33 -1.42
C PRO A 25 -12.80 9.74 -2.68
N SER A 26 -11.76 10.37 -3.24
CA SER A 26 -11.01 9.80 -4.37
C SER A 26 -10.34 8.48 -3.97
N VAL A 27 -9.75 8.42 -2.77
CA VAL A 27 -9.11 7.20 -2.27
C VAL A 27 -10.16 6.15 -1.91
N SER A 28 -11.31 6.55 -1.37
CA SER A 28 -12.44 5.64 -1.15
C SER A 28 -12.96 5.04 -2.46
N GLU A 29 -12.98 5.81 -3.55
CA GLU A 29 -13.33 5.31 -4.88
C GLU A 29 -12.29 4.30 -5.39
N TRP A 30 -10.99 4.56 -5.18
CA TRP A 30 -9.94 3.60 -5.53
C TRP A 30 -10.10 2.26 -4.80
N ARG A 31 -10.44 2.32 -3.50
CA ARG A 31 -10.78 1.12 -2.71
C ARG A 31 -11.96 0.36 -3.28
N ARG A 32 -13.06 1.07 -3.56
CA ARG A 32 -14.30 0.48 -4.10
C ARG A 32 -14.08 -0.16 -5.47
N ASN A 33 -13.30 0.49 -6.33
CA ASN A 33 -12.98 -0.01 -7.66
C ASN A 33 -11.82 -1.04 -7.62
N ASN A 34 -11.23 -1.25 -6.44
CA ASN A 34 -10.01 -2.01 -6.22
C ASN A 34 -8.87 -1.64 -7.19
N GLU A 35 -8.73 -0.35 -7.50
CA GLU A 35 -7.79 0.16 -8.49
C GLU A 35 -7.23 1.53 -8.07
N ILE A 36 -5.91 1.63 -7.95
CA ILE A 36 -5.20 2.90 -7.77
C ILE A 36 -4.78 3.39 -9.17
N PRO A 37 -5.04 4.65 -9.55
CA PRO A 37 -4.61 5.16 -10.86
C PRO A 37 -3.10 5.01 -11.08
N ASN A 38 -2.67 4.58 -12.27
CA ASN A 38 -1.26 4.30 -12.58
C ASN A 38 -0.29 5.42 -12.19
N ALA A 39 -0.65 6.68 -12.45
CA ALA A 39 0.18 7.83 -12.06
C ALA A 39 0.37 7.94 -10.53
N ARG A 40 -0.66 7.60 -9.75
CA ARG A 40 -0.57 7.55 -8.28
C ARG A 40 0.25 6.36 -7.81
N LEU A 41 0.12 5.23 -8.48
CA LEU A 41 0.93 4.03 -8.20
C LEU A 41 2.43 4.27 -8.41
N GLN A 42 2.81 4.92 -9.50
CA GLN A 42 4.21 5.30 -9.77
C GLN A 42 4.77 6.23 -8.68
N PHE A 43 4.00 7.26 -8.32
CA PHE A 43 4.38 8.18 -7.24
C PHE A 43 4.50 7.47 -5.88
N LEU A 44 3.52 6.63 -5.52
CA LEU A 44 3.50 5.93 -4.23
C LEU A 44 4.68 4.95 -4.09
N ARG A 45 5.06 4.25 -5.16
CA ARG A 45 6.25 3.37 -5.16
C ARG A 45 7.54 4.12 -4.88
N LEU A 46 7.67 5.34 -5.41
CA LEU A 46 8.84 6.20 -5.15
C LEU A 46 8.81 6.77 -3.73
N ALA A 47 7.63 7.16 -3.23
CA ALA A 47 7.50 7.82 -1.94
C ALA A 47 7.54 6.85 -0.74
N ARG A 48 7.04 5.62 -0.91
CA ARG A 48 6.88 4.60 0.13
C ARG A 48 7.12 3.19 -0.44
N PRO A 49 8.36 2.87 -0.86
CA PRO A 49 8.69 1.55 -1.40
C PRO A 49 8.38 0.42 -0.41
N ASP A 50 8.50 0.70 0.90
CA ASP A 50 8.19 -0.21 2.01
C ASP A 50 6.74 -0.71 2.02
N ALA A 51 5.79 0.03 1.43
CA ALA A 51 4.40 -0.41 1.33
C ALA A 51 4.15 -1.41 0.16
N PHE A 52 5.14 -1.63 -0.69
CA PHE A 52 5.08 -2.52 -1.86
C PHE A 52 5.98 -3.75 -1.73
N GLU A 53 6.97 -3.69 -0.84
CA GLU A 53 7.71 -4.82 -0.35
C GLU A 53 6.80 -5.51 0.68
N GLY A 54 6.19 -6.64 0.33
CA GLY A 54 5.31 -7.36 1.25
C GLY A 54 5.98 -7.61 2.61
N PRO A 55 5.23 -7.88 3.69
CA PRO A 55 5.83 -8.15 4.99
C PRO A 55 6.94 -9.20 4.81
N PRO A 56 8.14 -9.00 5.40
CA PRO A 56 9.19 -10.01 5.36
C PRO A 56 8.53 -11.31 5.83
N ALA A 57 8.57 -12.33 4.97
CA ALA A 57 7.83 -13.58 5.14
C ALA A 57 7.86 -14.01 6.61
N ALA A 58 6.72 -13.88 7.30
CA ALA A 58 6.61 -14.31 8.67
C ALA A 58 6.69 -15.85 8.67
N GLY A 59 7.87 -16.38 9.02
CA GLY A 59 8.10 -17.78 9.32
C GLY A 59 8.65 -18.64 8.19
N GLN A 60 9.96 -18.53 7.91
CA GLN A 60 10.77 -19.72 7.62
C GLN A 60 11.55 -20.05 8.89
N GLY A 61 11.25 -21.21 9.45
CA GLY A 61 11.62 -21.61 10.80
C GLY A 61 13.12 -21.58 11.04
N VAL A 62 13.45 -21.21 12.28
CA VAL A 62 14.66 -21.66 12.96
C VAL A 62 14.65 -23.18 12.97
N ALA A 63 15.34 -23.78 12.00
CA ALA A 63 15.68 -25.20 11.99
C ALA A 63 17.13 -25.32 11.50
N ASP A 64 18.06 -24.84 12.34
CA ASP A 64 19.39 -25.43 12.40
C ASP A 64 20.03 -25.09 13.76
N ALA A 65 19.84 -26.01 14.69
CA ALA A 65 20.65 -26.14 15.90
C ALA A 65 20.64 -27.64 16.26
N ALA A 66 21.49 -28.37 15.55
CA ALA A 66 21.96 -29.71 15.93
C ALA A 66 23.25 -29.58 16.75
#